data_AF-A0A127FBC1-F1
#
_entry.id   AF-A0A127FBC1-F1
#
_cell.length_a   1.000
_cell.length_b   1.000
_cell.length_c   1.000
_cell.angle_alpha   90.00
_cell.angle_beta   90.00
_cell.angle_gamma   90.00
#
_symmetry.space_group_name_H-M   'P 1'
#
loop_
_entity.id
_entity.type
_entity.pdbx_description
1 polymer ?
#
loop_
_entity_poly.entity_id
_entity_poly.type
_entity_poly.pdbx_seq_one_letter_code
_entity_poly.pdbx_strand_id
1 'polypeptide(L)' 'MLKDRRQVEPPTWYMADDVVAAGLNGILFPSQAHPGGTNLVIYRSSGRPSSQLRVYDPEGALR' A
#
# COMPACT_ATOMS: atom_id res chain seq x y z
N MET A 1 0.56 16.68 30.38
CA MET A 1 0.82 17.24 29.04
C MET A 1 0.62 16.12 28.01
N LEU A 2 -0.57 16.00 27.45
CA LEU A 2 -0.94 14.99 26.45
C LEU A 2 -1.71 15.73 25.35
N LYS A 3 -1.07 15.97 24.20
CA LYS A 3 -1.71 16.57 23.02
C LYS A 3 -2.07 15.46 22.04
N ASP A 4 -3.37 15.18 21.98
CA ASP A 4 -4.18 15.13 20.76
C ASP A 4 -3.62 14.29 19.58
N ARG A 5 -3.97 12.99 19.52
CA ARG A 5 -3.81 12.17 18.30
C ARG A 5 -4.89 12.57 17.29
N ARG A 6 -4.72 13.72 16.64
CA ARG A 6 -5.45 13.96 15.39
C ARG A 6 -5.09 12.85 14.41
N GLN A 7 -6.11 12.28 13.78
CA GLN A 7 -6.04 11.44 12.59
C GLN A 7 -5.22 12.19 11.53
N VAL A 8 -3.89 12.06 11.58
CA VAL A 8 -3.03 12.41 10.46
C VAL A 8 -3.15 11.21 9.54
N GLU A 9 -3.80 11.38 8.40
CA GLU A 9 -3.75 10.37 7.35
C GLU A 9 -2.28 9.96 7.17
N PRO A 10 -1.96 8.65 7.18
CA PRO A 10 -0.61 8.20 6.96
C PRO A 10 -0.04 8.90 5.72
N PRO A 11 1.19 9.45 5.74
CA PRO A 11 1.78 10.14 4.59
C PRO A 11 1.75 9.33 3.29
N THR A 12 1.63 8.00 3.39
CA THR A 12 1.48 7.06 2.28
C THR A 12 0.13 7.13 1.56
N TRP A 13 -0.89 7.81 2.13
CA TRP A 13 -2.21 7.99 1.51
C TRP A 13 -2.15 9.00 0.36
N TYR A 14 -1.47 10.15 0.55
CA TYR A 14 -1.27 11.14 -0.52
C TYR A 14 -0.48 10.59 -1.72
N MET A 15 0.42 9.62 -1.48
CA MET A 15 1.21 9.00 -2.55
C MET A 15 0.36 8.19 -3.53
N ALA A 16 -0.85 7.77 -3.13
CA ALA A 16 -1.74 7.03 -4.03
C ALA A 16 -2.15 7.87 -5.24
N ASP A 17 -2.47 9.15 -5.00
CA ASP A 17 -2.91 10.06 -6.06
C ASP A 17 -1.78 10.31 -7.06
N ASP A 18 -0.56 10.56 -6.59
CA ASP A 18 0.62 10.76 -7.44
C ASP A 18 0.92 9.51 -8.29
N VAL A 19 0.86 8.32 -7.68
CA VAL A 19 1.13 7.04 -8.37
C VAL A 19 0.06 6.76 -9.43
N VAL A 20 -1.22 6.99 -9.12
CA VAL A 20 -2.31 6.80 -10.08
C VAL A 20 -2.25 7.83 -11.21
N ALA A 21 -1.98 9.11 -10.90
CA ALA A 21 -1.81 10.17 -11.89
C ALA A 21 -0.64 9.90 -12.84
N ALA A 22 0.42 9.25 -12.36
CA ALA A 22 1.54 8.78 -13.18
C ALA A 22 1.23 7.53 -14.02
N GLY A 23 0.02 6.97 -13.92
CA GLY A 23 -0.36 5.73 -14.63
C GLY A 23 0.30 4.47 -14.07
N LEU A 24 0.81 4.52 -12.84
CA LEU A 24 1.48 3.41 -12.16
C LEU A 24 0.51 2.67 -11.23
N ASN A 25 0.94 1.49 -10.77
CA ASN A 25 0.07 0.59 -10.00
C ASN A 25 0.38 0.53 -8.50
N GLY A 26 1.49 1.15 -8.05
CA GLY A 26 1.99 0.95 -6.70
C GLY A 26 3.42 1.43 -6.48
N ILE A 27 3.98 1.08 -5.33
CA ILE A 27 5.29 1.54 -4.86
C ILE A 27 6.11 0.34 -4.38
N LEU A 28 7.38 0.28 -4.76
CA LEU A 28 8.39 -0.59 -4.17
C LEU A 28 9.28 0.22 -3.24
N PHE A 29 9.55 -0.30 -2.04
CA PHE A 29 10.44 0.37 -1.09
C PHE A 29 11.17 -0.65 -0.20
N PRO A 30 12.34 -0.29 0.36
CA PRO A 30 13.09 -1.18 1.25
C PRO A 30 12.28 -1.55 2.49
N SER A 31 12.36 -2.83 2.88
CA SER A 31 11.74 -3.30 4.12
C SER A 31 12.52 -2.80 5.35
N GLN A 32 11.78 -2.30 6.34
CA GLN A 32 12.33 -1.99 7.66
C GLN A 32 12.28 -3.18 8.63
N ALA A 33 11.41 -4.16 8.37
CA ALA A 33 11.26 -5.36 9.21
C ALA A 33 12.31 -6.44 8.89
N HIS A 34 12.72 -6.53 7.62
CA HIS A 34 13.71 -7.51 7.15
C HIS A 34 14.80 -6.79 6.34
N PRO A 35 16.03 -6.65 6.87
CA PRO A 35 17.14 -6.04 6.14
C PRO A 35 17.38 -6.72 4.79
N GLY A 36 17.50 -5.92 3.73
CA GLY A 36 17.62 -6.40 2.34
C GLY A 36 16.29 -6.83 1.70
N GLY A 37 15.20 -6.89 2.46
CA GLY A 37 13.87 -7.16 1.96
C GLY A 37 13.27 -5.97 1.18
N THR A 38 12.30 -6.26 0.33
CA THR A 38 11.52 -5.25 -0.41
C THR A 38 10.04 -5.40 -0.08
N ASN A 39 9.39 -4.27 0.20
CA ASN A 39 7.96 -4.19 0.35
C ASN A 39 7.32 -3.69 -0.94
N LEU A 40 6.12 -4.18 -1.22
CA LEU A 40 5.29 -3.76 -2.36
C LEU A 40 3.94 -3.25 -1.84
N VAL A 41 3.58 -2.02 -2.21
CA VAL A 41 2.23 -1.47 -2.06
C VAL A 41 1.56 -1.51 -3.42
N ILE A 42 0.30 -1.95 -3.46
CA ILE A 42 -0.53 -1.96 -4.66
C ILE A 42 -1.79 -1.15 -4.39
N TYR A 43 -2.07 -0.15 -5.22
CA TYR A 43 -3.27 0.66 -5.10
C TYR A 43 -4.39 0.10 -5.98
N ARG A 44 -5.54 -0.21 -5.38
CA ARG A 44 -6.72 -0.72 -6.12
C ARG A 44 -7.30 0.31 -7.09
N SER A 45 -7.09 1.60 -6.82
CA SER A 45 -7.48 2.70 -7.71
C SER A 45 -6.65 2.79 -8.99
N SER A 46 -5.50 2.10 -9.06
CA SER A 46 -4.81 1.94 -10.33
C SER A 46 -5.69 1.16 -11.31
N GLY A 47 -5.70 1.54 -12.59
CA GLY A 47 -6.52 0.92 -13.66
C GLY A 47 -6.16 -0.53 -13.99
N ARG A 48 -5.56 -1.26 -13.05
CA ARG A 48 -5.10 -2.63 -13.20
C ARG A 48 -6.31 -3.58 -13.31
N PRO A 49 -6.31 -4.51 -14.28
CA PRO A 49 -7.30 -5.59 -14.32
C PRO A 49 -7.27 -6.44 -13.05
N SER A 50 -8.42 -6.75 -12.49
CA SER A 50 -8.55 -7.59 -11.28
C SER A 50 -7.96 -9.00 -11.44
N SER A 51 -7.84 -9.49 -12.68
CA SER A 51 -7.25 -10.79 -13.00
C SER A 51 -5.74 -10.87 -12.78
N GLN A 52 -5.04 -9.74 -12.62
CA GLN A 52 -3.59 -9.71 -12.48
C GLN A 52 -3.10 -9.92 -11.05
N LEU A 53 -3.99 -9.92 -10.05
CA LEU A 53 -3.64 -10.15 -8.65
C LEU A 53 -4.63 -11.10 -8.00
N ARG A 54 -4.11 -12.12 -7.32
CA ARG A 54 -4.90 -13.02 -6.48
C ARG A 54 -4.42 -12.88 -5.05
N VAL A 55 -5.37 -12.69 -4.14
CA VAL A 55 -5.10 -12.79 -2.71
C VAL A 55 -4.73 -14.24 -2.41
N TYR A 56 -3.52 -14.45 -1.86
CA TYR A 56 -3.12 -15.74 -1.31
C TYR A 56 -3.47 -15.76 0.17
N ASP A 57 -4.60 -16.38 0.50
CA ASP A 57 -5.09 -16.54 1.87
C ASP A 57 -5.50 -18.00 2.11
N PRO A 58 -4.52 -18.91 2.33
CA PRO A 58 -4.80 -20.33 2.49
C PRO A 58 -5.64 -20.65 3.74
N GLU A 59 -5.60 -19.77 4.76
CA GLU A 59 -6.29 -19.97 6.04
C GLU A 59 -7.59 -19.15 6.17
N GLY A 60 -7.92 -18.31 5.18
CA GLY A 60 -9.14 -17.51 5.18
C GLY A 60 -9.20 -16.43 6.27
N ALA A 61 -8.05 -15.91 6.69
CA ALA A 61 -7.94 -14.96 7.80
C ALA A 61 -8.24 -13.51 7.36
N LEU A 62 -8.23 -13.21 6.07
CA LEU A 62 -8.47 -11.88 5.50
C LEU A 62 -9.95 -11.76 5.08
N ARG A 63 -10.83 -11.53 6.04
CA ARG A 63 -12.25 -11.21 5.78
C ARG A 63 -12.46 -9.73 5.46
#